data_AF-A0A9D8TQU1-F1
#
_entry.id   AF-A0A9D8TQU1-F1
#
_cell.length_a   1.000
_cell.length_b   1.000
_cell.length_c   1.000
_cell.angle_alpha   90.00
_cell.angle_beta   90.00
_cell.angle_gamma   90.00
#
_symmetry.space_group_name_H-M   'P 1'
#
loop_
_entity.id
_entity.type
_entity.pdbx_description
1 polymer ?
#
loop_
_entity_poly.entity_id
_entity_poly.type
_entity_poly.pdbx_seq_one_letter_code
_entity_poly.pdbx_strand_id
1 'polypeptide(L)' 'MIGYGFCGSFCTLSRGFLGMEQLIAEGRAVLPLMSEAVYSTDTRFGRAEDWRARAICRTPGREAA' A
#
# COMPACT_ATOMS: atom_id res chain seq x y z
N MET A 1 -13.70 8.22 3.83
CA MET A 1 -12.30 8.09 3.39
C MET A 1 -11.52 7.42 4.51
N ILE A 2 -10.77 6.36 4.22
CA ILE A 2 -9.94 5.64 5.19
C ILE A 2 -8.47 5.81 4.80
N GLY A 3 -7.62 6.29 5.71
CA GLY A 3 -6.17 6.25 5.52
C GLY A 3 -5.60 4.92 5.98
N TYR A 4 -4.87 4.21 5.13
CA TYR A 4 -4.25 2.92 5.46
C TYR A 4 -2.73 3.06 5.49
N GLY A 5 -2.16 3.04 6.70
CA GLY A 5 -0.73 3.26 6.93
C GLY A 5 0.12 1.99 6.82
N PHE A 6 1.20 2.06 6.05
CA PHE A 6 2.24 1.03 5.95
C PHE A 6 3.54 1.55 6.58
N CYS A 7 3.89 0.99 7.73
CA CYS A 7 5.15 1.24 8.44
C CYS A 7 6.12 0.06 8.20
N GLY A 8 7.44 0.31 8.21
CA GLY A 8 8.58 -0.54 7.79
C GLY A 8 8.72 -2.00 8.29
N SER A 9 7.66 -2.63 8.77
CA SER A 9 7.56 -4.08 8.99
C SER A 9 7.34 -4.81 7.67
N PHE A 10 8.36 -4.83 6.80
CA PHE A 10 8.29 -5.33 5.42
C PHE A 10 7.69 -6.75 5.28
N CYS A 11 7.96 -7.63 6.25
CA CYS A 11 7.40 -8.99 6.27
C CYS A 11 5.87 -9.05 6.42
N THR A 12 5.24 -7.95 6.85
CA THR A 12 3.79 -7.85 7.05
C THR A 12 3.07 -7.09 5.93
N LEU A 13 3.82 -6.44 5.02
CA LEU A 13 3.24 -5.65 3.93
C LEU A 13 2.26 -6.47 3.09
N SER A 14 2.63 -7.69 2.69
CA SER A 14 1.74 -8.57 1.91
C SER A 14 0.37 -8.78 2.57
N ARG A 15 0.35 -8.97 3.90
CA ARG A 15 -0.90 -9.14 4.66
C ARG A 15 -1.65 -7.82 4.84
N GLY A 16 -0.94 -6.72 5.04
CA GLY A 16 -1.54 -5.39 5.10
C GLY A 16 -2.26 -5.02 3.80
N PHE A 17 -1.63 -5.32 2.65
CA PHE A 17 -2.25 -5.11 1.34
C PHE A 17 -3.51 -5.95 1.14
N LEU A 18 -3.54 -7.21 1.60
CA LEU A 18 -4.75 -8.02 1.57
C LEU A 18 -5.90 -7.38 2.37
N GLY A 19 -5.61 -6.84 3.56
CA GLY A 19 -6.62 -6.13 4.36
C GLY A 19 -7.10 -4.84 3.67
N MET A 20 -6.18 -4.11 3.04
CA MET A 20 -6.53 -2.92 2.25
C MET A 20 -7.42 -3.28 1.05
N GLU A 21 -7.12 -4.38 0.34
CA GLU A 21 -7.91 -4.87 -0.80
C GLU A 21 -9.34 -5.23 -0.38
N GLN A 22 -9.52 -5.83 0.80
CA GLN A 22 -10.86 -6.12 1.33
C GLN A 22 -11.68 -4.85 1.54
N LEU A 23 -11.07 -3.80 2.12
CA LEU A 23 -11.75 -2.51 2.32
C LEU A 23 -12.16 -1.87 0.99
N ILE A 24 -11.33 -1.99 -0.05
CA ILE A 24 -11.62 -1.48 -1.39
C ILE A 24 -12.72 -2.32 -2.05
N ALA A 25 -12.71 -3.65 -1.87
CA ALA A 25 -13.76 -4.54 -2.35
C ALA A 25 -15.12 -4.27 -1.69
N GLU A 26 -15.15 -3.79 -0.45
CA GLU A 26 -16.35 -3.28 0.23
C GLU A 26 -16.83 -1.92 -0.34
N GLY A 27 -16.15 -1.37 -1.36
CA GLY A 27 -16.50 -0.08 -1.97
C GLY A 27 -16.02 1.13 -1.16
N ARG A 28 -15.13 0.95 -0.19
CA ARG A 28 -14.61 2.06 0.63
C ARG A 28 -13.47 2.75 -0.10
N ALA A 29 -13.48 4.08 -0.10
CA ALA A 29 -12.34 4.87 -0.55
C ALA A 29 -11.18 4.78 0.46
N VAL A 30 -10.11 4.10 0.07
CA VAL A 30 -8.91 3.89 0.89
C VAL A 30 -7.72 4.66 0.30
N LEU A 31 -7.00 5.39 1.14
CA LEU A 31 -5.78 6.11 0.80
C LEU A 31 -4.58 5.38 1.44
N PRO A 32 -3.72 4.71 0.65
CA PRO A 32 -2.49 4.13 1.17
C PRO A 32 -1.49 5.23 1.54
N LEU A 33 -0.94 5.15 2.74
CA LEU A 33 0.10 6.03 3.27
C LEU A 33 1.32 5.18 3.60
N MET A 34 2.45 5.46 2.94
CA MET A 34 3.68 4.68 3.14
C MET A 34 4.72 5.51 3.89
N SER A 35 5.38 4.89 4.86
CA SER A 35 6.62 5.45 5.42
C SER A 35 7.71 5.50 4.34
N GLU A 36 8.63 6.46 4.45
CA GLU A 36 9.74 6.63 3.50
C GLU A 36 10.53 5.32 3.30
N ALA A 37 10.80 4.59 4.38
CA ALA A 37 11.43 3.27 4.32
C ALA A 37 10.67 2.27 3.43
N VAL A 38 9.34 2.21 3.50
CA VAL A 38 8.53 1.32 2.63
C VAL A 38 8.53 1.83 1.19
N TYR A 39 8.59 3.14 1.00
CA TYR A 39 8.56 3.76 -0.31
C TYR A 39 9.89 3.65 -1.06
N SER A 40 11.04 3.65 -0.36
CA SER A 40 12.37 3.73 -0.97
C SER A 40 13.17 2.42 -0.90
N THR A 41 12.89 1.56 0.08
CA THR A 41 13.77 0.42 0.40
C THR A 41 13.30 -0.87 -0.26
N ASP A 42 14.14 -1.41 -1.14
CA ASP A 42 13.97 -2.77 -1.65
C ASP A 42 14.35 -3.78 -0.57
N THR A 43 13.51 -4.82 -0.40
CA THR A 43 13.76 -5.86 0.59
C THR A 43 13.59 -7.24 -0.02
N ARG A 44 14.05 -8.28 0.69
CA ARG A 44 13.79 -9.68 0.31
C ARG A 44 12.31 -10.04 0.19
N PHE A 45 11.40 -9.21 0.73
CA PHE A 45 9.96 -9.43 0.71
C PHE A 45 9.27 -8.80 -0.50
N GLY A 46 9.97 -7.95 -1.25
CA GLY A 46 9.45 -7.25 -2.41
C GLY A 46 10.22 -5.97 -2.69
N ARG A 47 10.16 -5.53 -3.95
CA ARG A 47 10.72 -4.25 -4.39
C ARG A 47 9.80 -3.11 -3.98
N ALA A 48 10.38 -1.98 -3.61
CA ALA A 48 9.63 -0.78 -3.26
C ALA A 48 8.70 -0.34 -4.41
N GLU A 49 9.16 -0.51 -5.66
CA GLU A 49 8.35 -0.24 -6.85
C GLU A 49 7.08 -1.09 -6.96
N ASP A 50 7.15 -2.39 -6.64
CA ASP A 50 5.99 -3.28 -6.69
C ASP A 50 4.94 -2.85 -5.66
N TRP A 51 5.39 -2.45 -4.46
CA TRP A 51 4.53 -1.93 -3.41
C TRP A 51 3.86 -0.62 -3.81
N ARG A 52 4.59 0.31 -4.43
CA ARG A 52 4.02 1.56 -4.95
C ARG A 52 2.99 1.29 -6.05
N ALA A 53 3.33 0.44 -7.01
CA ALA A 53 2.42 0.06 -8.09
C ALA A 53 1.13 -0.57 -7.56
N ARG A 54 1.23 -1.49 -6.58
CA ARG A 54 0.07 -2.09 -5.91
C ARG A 54 -0.80 -1.06 -5.18
N ALA A 55 -0.19 -0.08 -4.52
CA ALA A 55 -0.92 0.97 -3.82
C ALA A 55 -1.68 1.89 -4.78
N ILE A 56 -1.05 2.31 -5.88
CA ILE A 56 -1.65 3.21 -6.86
C ILE A 56 -2.75 2.51 -7.66
N CYS A 57 -2.47 1.31 -8.19
CA CYS A 57 -3.40 0.56 -9.04
C CYS A 57 -4.76 0.31 -8.37
N ARG A 58 -4.79 0.20 -7.04
CA ARG A 58 -6.02 -0.08 -6.30
C ARG A 58 -6.70 1.16 -5.72
N THR A 59 -6.11 2.35 -5.83
CA THR A 59 -6.70 3.58 -5.29
C THR A 59 -7.49 4.30 -6.40
N PRO A 60 -8.84 4.33 -6.35
CA PRO A 60 -9.62 5.03 -7.36
C PRO A 60 -9.38 6.55 -7.31
N GLY A 61 -8.93 7.11 -8.44
CA GLY A 61 -8.86 8.57 -8.66
C GLY A 61 -7.63 9.28 -8.10
N ARG A 62 -6.52 8.59 -7.78
CA ARG A 62 -5.26 9.24 -7.39
C ARG A 62 -4.03 8.60 -8.02
N GLU A 63 -3.27 9.42 -8.73
CA GLU A 63 -1.91 9.14 -9.20
C GLU A 63 -0.91 9.47 -8.10
N ALA A 64 0.22 8.74 -8.05
CA ALA A 64 1.28 9.00 -7.07
C ALA A 64 1.89 10.39 -7.31
N ALA A 65 1.71 11.28 -6.34
CA ALA A 65 2.49 12.50 -6.18
C ALA A 65 3.74 12.20 -5.34
#